data_AF-A0A960G1H0-F1
#
_entry.id   AF-A0A960G1H0-F1
#
_cell.length_a   1.000
_cell.length_b   1.000
_cell.length_c   1.000
_cell.angle_alpha   90.00
_cell.angle_beta   90.00
_cell.angle_gamma   90.00
#
_symmetry.space_group_name_H-M   'P 1'
#
loop_
_entity.id
_entity.type
_entity.pdbx_description
1 polymer ?
#
loop_
_entity_poly.entity_id
_entity_poly.type
_entity_poly.pdbx_seq_one_letter_code
_entity_poly.pdbx_strand_id
1 'polypeptide(L)'
;MHLAWKRHALLAWSCGLALLVLAPVLSPGYVLHLDMVFVPQQSLLPWNLGIGGGLPRSVPQDAVVSLIAGPLPGQLLQKSILLLTFILAGVGAGRLAGRTLTLQLPAAALYLWSAYAASRLLMGHWGLLWAYALLPWVILAATRARRTG
;
A
#
# COMPACT_ATOMS: atom_id res chain seq x y z
N MET A 1 -1.40 24.09 17.43
CA MET A 1 -0.18 23.96 16.59
C MET A 1 0.58 22.64 16.80
N HIS A 2 0.83 22.17 18.04
CA HIS A 2 1.63 20.94 18.29
C HIS A 2 1.09 19.63 17.66
N LEU A 3 -0.23 19.47 17.52
CA LEU A 3 -0.80 18.24 16.96
C LEU A 3 -0.58 18.10 15.45
N ALA A 4 -0.62 19.23 14.73
CA ALA A 4 -0.40 19.27 13.29
C ALA A 4 1.05 18.90 12.95
N TRP A 5 2.02 19.49 13.67
CA TRP A 5 3.44 19.17 13.50
C TRP A 5 3.72 17.67 13.63
N LYS A 6 3.22 17.01 14.68
CA LYS A 6 3.41 15.56 14.87
C LYS A 6 2.86 14.74 13.70
N ARG A 7 1.69 15.11 13.18
CA ARG A 7 1.07 14.44 12.02
C ARG A 7 1.92 14.59 10.77
N HIS A 8 2.45 15.79 10.51
CA HIS A 8 3.35 16.04 9.38
C HIS A 8 4.68 15.32 9.55
N ALA A 9 5.23 15.25 10.76
CA ALA A 9 6.46 14.51 11.04
C ALA A 9 6.30 13.00 10.77
N LEU A 10 5.23 12.38 11.26
CA LEU A 10 4.96 10.96 10.98
C LEU A 10 4.73 10.69 9.49
N LEU A 11 4.01 11.58 8.81
CA LEU A 11 3.78 11.46 7.37
C LEU A 11 5.11 11.57 6.60
N ALA A 12 5.90 12.61 6.87
CA ALA A 12 7.21 12.81 6.24
C ALA A 12 8.15 11.62 6.49
N TRP A 13 8.16 11.09 7.72
CA TRP A 13 8.92 9.89 8.07
C TRP A 13 8.47 8.67 7.27
N SER A 14 7.16 8.42 7.19
CA SER A 14 6.61 7.29 6.43
C SER A 14 6.88 7.43 4.93
N CYS A 15 6.79 8.65 4.39
CA CYS A 15 7.18 8.93 3.00
C CYS A 15 8.66 8.67 2.76
N GLY A 16 9.54 9.14 3.66
CA GLY A 16 10.98 8.91 3.56
C GLY A 16 11.34 7.42 3.58
N LEU A 17 10.73 6.66 4.49
CA LEU A 17 10.92 5.21 4.55
C LEU A 17 10.35 4.48 3.32
N ALA A 18 9.17 4.88 2.85
CA ALA A 18 8.58 4.32 1.64
C ALA A 18 9.49 4.54 0.43
N LEU A 19 10.02 5.75 0.26
CA LEU A 19 10.99 6.07 -0.78
C LEU A 19 12.28 5.27 -0.63
N LEU A 20 12.78 5.09 0.60
CA LEU A 20 13.99 4.30 0.85
C LEU A 20 13.80 2.82 0.48
N VAL A 21 12.69 2.21 0.90
CA VAL A 21 12.39 0.80 0.58
C VAL A 21 12.13 0.60 -0.91
N LEU A 22 11.42 1.54 -1.54
CA LEU A 22 11.04 1.44 -2.96
C LEU A 22 12.07 2.08 -3.90
N ALA A 23 13.15 2.68 -3.41
CA ALA A 23 14.19 3.31 -4.22
C ALA A 23 14.62 2.49 -5.46
N PRO A 24 14.95 1.19 -5.35
CA PRO A 24 15.35 0.40 -6.52
C PRO A 24 14.20 0.14 -7.51
N VAL A 25 12.95 0.21 -7.06
CA VAL A 25 11.72 -0.06 -7.81
C VAL A 25 11.21 1.21 -8.53
N LEU A 26 11.68 2.40 -8.13
CA LEU A 26 11.21 3.68 -8.66
C LEU A 26 11.88 4.11 -9.98
N SER A 27 12.88 3.37 -10.46
CA SER A 27 13.53 3.61 -11.77
C SER A 27 12.53 3.55 -12.94
N PRO A 28 12.75 4.28 -14.05
CA PRO A 28 11.89 4.20 -15.23
C PRO A 28 11.74 2.76 -15.76
N GLY A 29 10.57 2.40 -16.28
CA GLY A 29 10.17 1.03 -16.58
C GLY A 29 9.11 0.45 -15.62
N TYR A 30 8.56 -0.70 -16.01
CA TYR A 30 7.67 -1.51 -15.17
C TYR A 30 8.48 -2.42 -14.26
N VAL A 31 8.00 -2.62 -13.04
CA VAL A 31 8.58 -3.63 -12.15
C VAL A 31 7.81 -4.93 -12.35
N LEU A 32 8.27 -5.74 -13.28
CA LEU A 32 7.68 -7.05 -13.58
C LEU A 32 8.48 -8.12 -12.84
N HIS A 33 8.06 -8.40 -11.61
CA HIS A 33 8.71 -9.41 -10.79
C HIS A 33 7.66 -10.33 -10.19
N LEU A 34 7.77 -11.62 -10.53
CA LEU A 34 6.83 -12.67 -10.13
C LEU A 34 5.37 -12.25 -10.41
N ASP A 35 4.53 -12.08 -9.38
CA ASP A 35 3.11 -11.74 -9.54
C ASP A 35 2.83 -10.25 -9.76
N MET A 36 3.87 -9.43 -9.90
CA MET A 36 3.73 -8.00 -10.18
C MET A 36 3.42 -7.75 -11.66
N VAL A 37 2.18 -8.00 -12.05
CA VAL A 37 1.70 -7.89 -13.43
C VAL A 37 0.98 -6.55 -13.62
N PHE A 38 1.68 -5.59 -14.24
CA PHE A 38 1.13 -4.32 -14.71
C PHE A 38 1.40 -4.19 -16.20
N VAL A 39 0.43 -3.68 -16.95
CA VAL A 39 0.52 -3.51 -18.41
C VAL A 39 0.29 -2.04 -18.79
N PRO A 40 0.80 -1.58 -19.95
CA PRO A 40 0.65 -0.19 -20.38
C PRO A 40 -0.79 0.34 -20.44
N GLN A 41 -1.69 -0.48 -20.96
CA GLN A 41 -3.13 -0.23 -20.93
C GLN A 41 -3.82 -1.46 -20.36
N GLN A 42 -4.45 -1.29 -19.20
CA GLN A 42 -5.18 -2.35 -18.54
C GLN A 42 -6.66 -2.20 -18.84
N SER A 43 -7.13 -2.90 -19.87
CA SER A 43 -8.54 -2.89 -20.26
C SER A 43 -9.39 -3.64 -19.24
N LEU A 44 -10.59 -3.11 -18.97
CA LEU A 44 -11.57 -3.81 -18.15
C LEU A 44 -12.18 -4.95 -18.97
N LEU A 45 -12.01 -6.17 -18.49
CA LEU A 45 -12.41 -7.37 -19.20
C LEU A 45 -13.30 -8.25 -18.30
N PRO A 46 -14.24 -9.06 -18.84
CA PRO A 46 -15.17 -9.86 -18.04
C PRO A 46 -14.51 -10.75 -16.97
N TRP A 47 -13.32 -11.28 -17.22
CA TRP A 47 -12.58 -12.11 -16.27
C TRP A 47 -11.98 -11.30 -15.11
N ASN A 48 -11.72 -10.00 -15.29
CA ASN A 48 -11.31 -9.11 -14.19
C ASN A 48 -12.43 -8.96 -13.14
N LEU A 49 -13.69 -9.17 -13.58
CA LEU A 49 -14.89 -9.19 -12.73
C LEU A 49 -15.23 -10.60 -12.22
N GLY A 50 -14.44 -11.62 -12.57
CA GLY A 50 -14.73 -13.01 -12.22
C GLY A 50 -15.84 -13.67 -13.05
N ILE A 51 -16.24 -13.05 -14.16
CA ILE A 51 -17.30 -13.56 -15.06
C ILE A 51 -16.71 -14.54 -16.12
N GLY A 52 -15.40 -14.84 -16.04
CA GLY A 52 -14.72 -15.79 -16.92
C GLY A 52 -14.42 -17.14 -16.25
N GLY A 53 -14.14 -18.19 -17.03
CA GLY A 53 -13.82 -19.53 -16.53
C GLY A 53 -12.38 -19.73 -16.02
N GLY A 54 -11.59 -18.66 -15.90
CA GLY A 54 -10.22 -18.70 -15.39
C GLY A 54 -10.16 -18.67 -13.86
N LEU A 55 -9.01 -19.06 -13.29
CA LEU A 55 -8.79 -18.96 -11.84
C LEU A 55 -8.83 -17.49 -11.37
N PRO A 56 -9.69 -17.12 -10.40
CA PRO A 56 -9.90 -15.74 -9.97
C PRO A 56 -8.80 -15.29 -8.99
N ARG A 57 -7.53 -15.37 -9.40
CA ARG A 57 -6.38 -15.08 -8.53
C ARG A 57 -6.21 -13.58 -8.19
N SER A 58 -6.83 -12.70 -8.96
CA SER A 58 -6.68 -11.24 -8.86
C SER A 58 -8.02 -10.50 -8.99
N VAL A 59 -9.15 -11.19 -8.81
CA VAL A 59 -10.49 -10.59 -8.77
C VAL A 59 -10.81 -10.20 -7.32
N PRO A 60 -11.34 -9.00 -7.03
CA PRO A 60 -11.69 -7.90 -7.95
C PRO A 60 -10.56 -6.88 -8.16
N GLN A 61 -9.37 -7.14 -7.61
CA GLN A 61 -8.23 -6.22 -7.64
C GLN A 61 -7.92 -5.72 -9.06
N ASP A 62 -7.87 -6.59 -10.05
CA ASP A 62 -7.56 -6.22 -11.43
C ASP A 62 -8.68 -5.41 -12.08
N ALA A 63 -9.94 -5.61 -11.69
CA ALA A 63 -11.03 -4.76 -12.16
C ALA A 63 -10.89 -3.33 -11.62
N VAL A 64 -10.52 -3.18 -10.34
CA VAL A 64 -10.26 -1.86 -9.75
C VAL A 64 -9.11 -1.17 -10.48
N VAL A 65 -8.00 -1.87 -10.74
CA VAL A 65 -6.87 -1.30 -11.48
C VAL A 65 -7.28 -0.94 -12.90
N SER A 66 -8.03 -1.80 -13.60
CA SER A 66 -8.50 -1.54 -14.98
C SER A 66 -9.40 -0.31 -15.06
N LEU A 67 -10.25 -0.07 -14.05
CA LEU A 67 -11.10 1.12 -13.98
C LEU A 67 -10.27 2.41 -13.78
N ILE A 68 -9.16 2.33 -13.04
CA ILE A 68 -8.28 3.47 -12.75
C ILE A 68 -7.28 3.72 -13.90
N ALA A 69 -6.84 2.66 -14.59
CA ALA A 69 -5.81 2.69 -15.63
C ALA A 69 -6.22 3.41 -16.92
N GLY A 70 -7.44 3.97 -17.00
CA GLY A 70 -7.96 4.64 -18.19
C GLY A 70 -7.02 5.73 -18.77
N PRO A 71 -6.82 6.88 -18.09
CA PRO A 71 -5.96 7.95 -18.60
C PRO A 71 -4.51 7.89 -18.12
N LEU A 72 -4.18 7.03 -17.15
CA LEU A 72 -2.86 6.99 -16.51
C LEU A 72 -1.98 5.90 -17.14
N PRO A 73 -0.72 6.19 -17.50
CA PRO A 73 0.24 5.14 -17.85
C PRO A 73 0.30 4.08 -16.74
N GLY A 74 0.14 2.80 -17.09
CA GLY A 74 0.13 1.70 -16.11
C GLY A 74 1.35 1.70 -15.18
N GLN A 75 2.49 2.19 -15.67
CA GLN A 75 3.71 2.37 -14.89
C GLN A 75 3.56 3.38 -13.75
N LEU A 76 2.91 4.52 -14.00
CA LEU A 76 2.63 5.51 -12.96
C LEU A 76 1.66 4.93 -11.95
N LEU A 77 0.62 4.25 -12.42
CA LEU A 77 -0.35 3.57 -11.55
C LEU A 77 0.33 2.55 -10.63
N GLN A 78 1.19 1.69 -11.18
CA GLN A 78 1.96 0.72 -10.40
C GLN A 78 2.77 1.39 -9.28
N LYS A 79 3.54 2.43 -9.63
CA LYS A 79 4.39 3.13 -8.66
C LYS A 79 3.57 3.87 -7.61
N SER A 80 2.48 4.51 -8.02
CA SER A 80 1.56 5.18 -7.10
C SER A 80 0.92 4.20 -6.13
N ILE A 81 0.47 3.04 -6.60
CA ILE A 81 -0.07 1.96 -5.77
C ILE A 81 0.96 1.55 -4.73
N LEU A 82 2.19 1.20 -5.14
CA LEU A 82 3.24 0.76 -4.21
C LEU A 82 3.61 1.85 -3.19
N LEU A 83 3.78 3.10 -3.64
CA LEU A 83 4.07 4.23 -2.74
C LEU A 83 2.96 4.43 -1.71
N LEU A 84 1.70 4.46 -2.16
CA LEU A 84 0.55 4.62 -1.28
C LEU A 84 0.46 3.48 -0.27
N THR A 85 0.70 2.23 -0.68
CA THR A 85 0.73 1.07 0.21
C THR A 85 1.71 1.28 1.36
N PHE A 86 2.97 1.63 1.08
CA PHE A 86 3.99 1.81 2.11
C PHE A 86 3.74 3.04 2.99
N ILE A 87 3.26 4.15 2.41
CA ILE A 87 2.91 5.35 3.17
C ILE A 87 1.74 5.07 4.13
N LEU A 88 0.68 4.41 3.64
CA LEU A 88 -0.47 4.05 4.46
C LEU A 88 -0.08 3.08 5.57
N ALA A 89 0.73 2.07 5.27
CA ALA A 89 1.25 1.13 6.25
C ALA A 89 1.99 1.87 7.39
N GLY A 90 2.88 2.81 7.04
CA GLY A 90 3.73 3.49 8.01
C GLY A 90 2.96 4.47 8.89
N VAL A 91 2.10 5.28 8.26
CA VAL A 91 1.24 6.21 8.99
C VAL A 91 0.25 5.45 9.87
N GLY A 92 -0.32 4.36 9.37
CA GLY A 92 -1.26 3.51 10.10
C GLY A 92 -0.60 2.87 11.31
N ALA A 93 0.52 2.18 11.13
CA ALA A 93 1.26 1.51 12.20
C ALA A 93 1.74 2.51 13.25
N GLY A 94 2.30 3.64 12.82
CA GLY A 94 2.70 4.71 13.73
C GLY A 94 1.52 5.20 14.56
N ARG A 95 0.38 5.55 13.93
CA ARG A 95 -0.82 6.00 14.65
C ARG A 95 -1.38 4.95 15.62
N LEU A 96 -1.32 3.67 15.25
CA LEU A 96 -1.78 2.59 16.09
C LEU A 96 -0.89 2.43 17.34
N ALA A 97 0.41 2.65 17.22
CA ALA A 97 1.36 2.48 18.32
C ALA A 97 1.23 3.53 19.43
N GLY A 98 0.68 4.71 19.16
CA GLY A 98 0.43 5.70 20.22
C GLY A 98 0.30 7.14 19.76
N ARG A 99 0.45 8.08 20.71
CA ARG A 99 0.26 9.54 20.49
C ARG A 99 1.57 10.34 20.53
N THR A 100 2.70 9.69 20.81
CA THR A 100 4.02 10.31 20.92
C THR A 100 4.92 9.87 19.76
N LEU A 101 5.71 10.79 19.21
CA LEU A 101 6.62 10.45 18.09
C LEU A 101 7.62 9.36 18.45
N THR A 102 8.02 9.27 19.73
CA THR A 102 8.90 8.21 20.24
C THR A 102 8.33 6.81 20.08
N LEU A 103 7.01 6.65 20.05
CA LEU A 103 6.35 5.37 19.77
C LEU A 103 6.01 5.23 18.28
N GLN A 104 5.57 6.32 17.65
CA GLN A 104 5.07 6.29 16.27
C GLN A 104 6.17 6.02 15.24
N LEU A 105 7.33 6.67 15.37
CA LEU A 105 8.39 6.57 14.35
C LEU A 105 9.04 5.18 14.30
N PRO A 106 9.41 4.54 15.44
CA PRO A 106 9.93 3.18 15.42
C PRO A 106 8.89 2.16 14.96
N ALA A 107 7.62 2.33 15.35
CA ALA A 107 6.55 1.43 14.90
C ALA A 107 6.37 1.49 13.37
N ALA A 108 6.38 2.70 12.78
CA ALA A 108 6.35 2.86 11.34
C ALA A 108 7.56 2.19 10.66
N ALA A 109 8.77 2.41 11.20
CA ALA A 109 10.00 1.82 10.67
C ALA A 109 9.97 0.29 10.70
N LEU A 110 9.65 -0.31 11.85
CA LEU A 110 9.60 -1.77 12.02
C LEU A 110 8.52 -2.43 11.17
N TYR A 111 7.38 -1.76 10.99
CA TYR A 111 6.29 -2.28 10.16
C TYR A 111 6.67 -2.30 8.68
N LEU A 112 7.27 -1.22 8.18
CA LEU A 112 7.73 -1.10 6.79
C LEU A 112 8.93 -2.00 6.50
N TRP A 113 9.87 -2.09 7.43
CA TRP A 113 11.09 -2.89 7.34
C TRP A 113 10.91 -4.29 7.96
N SER A 114 9.73 -4.87 7.79
CA SER A 114 9.47 -6.23 8.25
C SER A 114 9.85 -7.26 7.18
N ALA A 115 10.27 -8.46 7.61
CA ALA A 115 10.50 -9.58 6.70
C ALA A 115 9.24 -9.94 5.89
N TYR A 116 8.05 -9.72 6.47
CA TYR A 116 6.78 -9.89 5.78
C TYR A 116 6.62 -8.89 4.62
N ALA A 117 6.82 -7.59 4.87
CA ALA A 117 6.71 -6.58 3.82
C ALA A 117 7.72 -6.83 2.69
N ALA A 118 8.96 -7.16 3.04
CA ALA A 118 10.00 -7.49 2.07
C ALA A 118 9.64 -8.72 1.22
N SER A 119 9.24 -9.83 1.84
CA SER A 119 8.87 -11.05 1.11
C SER A 119 7.68 -10.86 0.19
N ARG A 120 6.65 -10.09 0.60
CA ARG A 120 5.48 -9.82 -0.25
C ARG A 120 5.79 -8.88 -1.41
N LEU A 121 6.67 -7.90 -1.18
CA LEU A 121 7.15 -7.02 -2.25
C LEU A 121 7.95 -7.82 -3.29
N LEU A 122 8.86 -8.68 -2.83
CA LEU A 122 9.66 -9.54 -3.70
C LEU A 122 8.79 -10.55 -4.46
N MET A 123 7.75 -11.10 -3.86
CA MET A 123 6.82 -12.00 -4.57
C MET A 123 5.91 -11.27 -5.57
N GLY A 124 5.88 -9.93 -5.55
CA GLY A 124 4.92 -9.17 -6.36
C GLY A 124 3.49 -9.25 -5.86
N HIS A 125 3.25 -9.74 -4.63
CA HIS A 125 1.93 -9.86 -4.01
C HIS A 125 1.42 -8.51 -3.47
N TRP A 126 1.30 -7.53 -4.36
CA TRP A 126 0.97 -6.16 -3.99
C TRP A 126 -0.44 -6.01 -3.39
N GLY A 127 -1.38 -6.90 -3.74
CA GLY A 127 -2.69 -7.01 -3.09
C GLY A 127 -2.62 -7.34 -1.60
N LEU A 128 -1.77 -8.31 -1.24
CA LEU A 128 -1.52 -8.66 0.17
C LEU A 128 -0.83 -7.51 0.90
N LEU A 129 0.07 -6.79 0.23
CA LEU A 129 0.68 -5.59 0.80
C LEU A 129 -0.36 -4.49 1.09
N TRP A 130 -1.38 -4.33 0.23
CA TRP A 130 -2.49 -3.43 0.51
C TRP A 130 -3.30 -3.84 1.74
N ALA A 131 -3.66 -5.12 1.84
CA ALA A 131 -4.36 -5.64 3.00
C ALA A 131 -3.53 -5.43 4.29
N TYR A 132 -2.23 -5.69 4.21
CA TYR A 132 -1.28 -5.42 5.29
C TYR A 132 -1.25 -3.92 5.64
N ALA A 133 -1.11 -3.03 4.66
CA ALA A 133 -1.08 -1.58 4.88
C ALA A 133 -2.35 -1.03 5.54
N LEU A 134 -3.51 -1.61 5.23
CA LEU A 134 -4.80 -1.21 5.78
C LEU A 134 -5.07 -1.77 7.18
N LEU A 135 -4.38 -2.83 7.60
CA LEU A 135 -4.63 -3.50 8.88
C LEU A 135 -4.58 -2.55 10.09
N PRO A 136 -3.58 -1.66 10.24
CA PRO A 136 -3.56 -0.73 11.37
C PRO A 136 -4.74 0.24 11.37
N TRP A 137 -5.23 0.63 10.18
CA TRP A 137 -6.37 1.54 10.02
C TRP A 137 -7.68 0.87 10.39
N VAL A 138 -7.87 -0.40 10.01
CA VAL A 138 -9.03 -1.19 10.40
C VAL A 138 -9.09 -1.33 11.92
N ILE A 139 -7.95 -1.62 12.57
CA ILE A 139 -7.87 -1.71 14.04
C ILE A 139 -8.20 -0.34 14.68
N LEU A 140 -7.65 0.76 14.15
CA LEU A 140 -7.96 2.11 14.62
C LEU A 140 -9.45 2.46 14.46
N ALA A 141 -10.07 2.08 13.34
CA ALA A 141 -11.49 2.33 13.09
C ALA A 141 -12.38 1.49 14.03
N ALA A 142 -12.09 0.20 14.18
CA ALA A 142 -12.82 -0.71 15.06
C ALA A 142 -12.73 -0.28 16.52
N THR A 143 -11.54 0.10 16.99
CA THR A 143 -11.34 0.61 18.37
C THR A 143 -12.06 1.93 18.61
N ARG A 144 -12.18 2.78 17.58
CA ARG A 144 -12.96 4.02 17.67
C ARG A 144 -14.45 3.73 17.75
N ALA A 145 -14.97 2.86 16.87
CA ALA A 145 -16.38 2.47 16.85
C ALA A 145 -16.82 1.87 18.20
N ARG A 146 -15.99 1.00 18.79
CA ARG A 146 -16.22 0.42 20.13
C ARG A 146 -16.25 1.41 21.28
N ARG A 147 -15.68 2.61 21.12
CA ARG A 147 -15.70 3.65 22.16
C ARG A 147 -16.90 4.60 22.02
N THR A 148 -17.51 4.64 20.83
CA THR A 148 -18.59 5.57 20.49
C THR A 148 -19.97 4.92 20.46
N GLY A 149 -20.04 3.60 20.28
CA GLY A 149 -21.26 2.79 20.46
C GLY A 149 -21.33 2.27 21.88
#